data_AF-A0AAP0G022-F1
#
_entry.id   AF-A0AAP0G022-F1
#
_cell.length_a   1.000
_cell.length_b   1.000
_cell.length_c   1.000
_cell.angle_alpha   90.00
_cell.angle_beta   90.00
_cell.angle_gamma   90.00
#
_symmetry.space_group_name_H-M   'P 1'
#
loop_
_entity.id
_entity.type
_entity.pdbx_description
1 polymer ?
#
loop_
_entity_poly.entity_id
_entity_poly.type
_entity_poly.pdbx_seq_one_letter_code
_entity_poly.pdbx_strand_id
1 'polypeptide(L)' 'MMLTGDHESSAWGVAKAMGISEVYSNLKPEDKLNQVKKSSRDTGKHYFSYYMKLIFNLFKIH' A
#
# COMPACT_ATOMS: atom_id res chain seq x y z
N MET A 1 -2.96 1.11 6.06
CA MET A 1 -3.10 0.10 5.00
C MET A 1 -1.89 0.15 4.06
N MET A 2 -1.33 -1.02 3.69
CA MET A 2 -0.24 -1.19 2.72
C MET A 2 -0.71 -2.02 1.53
N LEU A 3 -0.33 -1.62 0.31
CA LEU A 3 -0.62 -2.35 -0.94
C LEU A 3 0.72 -2.70 -1.61
N THR A 4 1.03 -3.98 -1.80
CA THR A 4 2.29 -4.40 -2.44
C THR A 4 2.09 -5.55 -3.43
N GLY A 5 3.04 -5.69 -4.36
CA GLY A 5 3.15 -6.85 -5.24
C GLY A 5 3.98 -7.98 -4.62
N ASP A 6 4.65 -7.75 -3.49
CA ASP A 6 5.50 -8.74 -2.84
C ASP A 6 4.70 -9.92 -2.26
N HIS A 7 5.41 -11.01 -1.98
CA HIS A 7 4.89 -12.10 -1.18
C HIS A 7 4.52 -11.65 0.24
N GLU A 8 3.47 -12.26 0.79
CA GLU A 8 2.87 -11.93 2.08
C GLU A 8 3.88 -11.84 3.23
N SER A 9 4.81 -12.80 3.31
CA SER A 9 5.83 -12.86 4.37
C SER A 9 6.75 -11.62 4.37
N SER A 10 7.18 -11.18 3.19
CA SER A 10 7.99 -9.97 3.02
C SER A 10 7.18 -8.72 3.36
N ALA A 11 5.96 -8.64 2.85
CA ALA A 11 5.05 -7.51 3.07
C ALA A 11 4.77 -7.28 4.56
N TRP A 12 4.50 -8.35 5.31
CA TRP A 12 4.28 -8.26 6.75
C TRP A 12 5.52 -7.87 7.56
N GLY A 13 6.73 -8.24 7.10
CA GLY A 13 7.98 -7.80 7.71
C GLY A 13 8.09 -6.28 7.72
N VAL A 14 7.83 -5.65 6.57
CA VAL A 14 7.85 -4.19 6.42
C VAL A 14 6.67 -3.55 7.17
N ALA A 15 5.47 -4.11 7.05
CA ALA A 15 4.27 -3.56 7.68
C ALA A 15 4.38 -3.49 9.21
N LYS A 16 4.92 -4.55 9.84
CA LYS A 16 5.17 -4.58 11.29
C LYS A 16 6.12 -3.49 11.73
N ALA A 17 7.23 -3.30 11.01
CA ALA A 17 8.20 -2.25 11.31
C ALA A 17 7.60 -0.83 11.20
N MET A 18 6.61 -0.64 10.32
CA MET A 18 5.93 0.63 10.10
C MET A 18 4.65 0.82 10.92
N GLY A 19 4.29 -0.14 11.78
CA GLY A 19 3.06 -0.09 12.57
C GLY A 19 1.77 -0.16 11.73
N ILE A 20 1.83 -0.76 10.54
CA ILE A 20 0.69 -0.88 9.62
C ILE A 20 -0.10 -2.15 9.97
N SER A 21 -1.38 -1.98 10.29
CA SER A 21 -2.28 -3.07 10.73
C SER A 21 -3.00 -3.80 9.59
N GLU A 22 -2.95 -3.29 8.37
CA GLU A 22 -3.68 -3.84 7.22
C GLU A 22 -2.77 -3.90 5.99
N VAL A 23 -2.59 -5.10 5.43
CA VAL A 23 -1.67 -5.39 4.32
C VAL A 23 -2.38 -6.18 3.25
N TYR A 24 -2.28 -5.72 2.00
CA TYR A 24 -2.69 -6.46 0.81
C TYR A 24 -1.44 -6.74 -0.04
N SER A 25 -1.06 -8.02 -0.11
CA SER A 25 0.13 -8.52 -0.81
C SER A 25 -0.22 -9.23 -2.12
N ASN A 26 0.80 -9.52 -2.93
CA ASN A 26 0.67 -10.23 -4.21
C ASN A 26 -0.30 -9.55 -5.20
N LEU A 27 -0.46 -8.23 -5.10
CA LEU A 27 -1.38 -7.46 -5.95
C LEU A 27 -0.74 -7.15 -7.30
N LYS A 28 -1.49 -7.39 -8.38
CA LYS A 28 -1.15 -6.85 -9.70
C LYS A 28 -1.33 -5.33 -9.74
N PRO A 29 -0.71 -4.63 -10.70
CA PRO A 29 -0.91 -3.18 -10.86
C PRO A 29 -2.38 -2.76 -10.91
N GLU A 30 -3.22 -3.53 -11.61
CA GLU A 30 -4.66 -3.27 -11.75
C GLU A 30 -5.41 -3.45 -10.42
N ASP A 31 -5.02 -4.45 -9.63
CA ASP A 31 -5.62 -4.72 -8.32
C ASP A 31 -5.30 -3.61 -7.32
N LYS A 32 -4.07 -3.09 -7.33
CA LYS A 32 -3.68 -1.92 -6.52
C LYS A 32 -4.57 -0.72 -6.83
N LEU A 33 -4.80 -0.44 -8.12
CA LEU A 33 -5.64 0.69 -8.56
C LEU A 33 -7.10 0.52 -8.13
N ASN A 34 -7.62 -0.71 -8.19
CA ASN A 34 -8.98 -1.02 -7.75
C ASN A 34 -9.15 -0.83 -6.24
N GLN A 35 -8.15 -1.24 -5.45
CA GLN A 35 -8.19 -1.11 -3.99
C GLN A 35 -8.14 0.34 -3.54
N VAL A 36 -7.24 1.10 -4.16
CA VAL A 36 -7.15 2.56 -4.08
C VAL A 36 -8.51 3.22 -4.39
N LYS A 37 -9.18 2.86 -5.50
CA LYS A 37 -10.50 3.39 -5.85
C LYS A 37 -11.59 3.04 -4.84
N LYS A 38 -11.55 1.85 -4.24
CA LYS A 38 -12.49 1.43 -3.19
C LYS A 38 -12.30 2.26 -1.92
N SER A 39 -11.07 2.37 -1.42
CA SER A 39 -10.76 3.11 -0.19
C SER A 39 -10.97 4.62 -0.30
N SER A 40 -10.82 5.20 -1.50
CA SER A 40 -11.02 6.65 -1.73
C SER A 40 -12.46 7.13 -1.53
N ARG A 41 -13.45 6.22 -1.49
CA ARG A 41 -14.86 6.55 -1.28
C ARG A 41 -15.21 6.74 0.20
N ASP A 42 -14.45 6.14 1.12
CA ASP A 42 -14.78 6.11 2.55
C ASP A 42 -13.96 7.07 3.41
N THR A 43 -12.84 7.61 2.95
CA THR A 43 -12.01 8.49 3.79
C THR A 43 -11.21 9.48 2.95
N GLY A 44 -11.31 10.76 3.31
CA GLY A 44 -11.01 11.93 2.49
C GLY A 44 -9.72 11.93 1.68
N LYS A 45 -9.81 12.51 0.47
CA LYS A 45 -8.82 12.70 -0.60
C LYS A 45 -7.38 13.11 -0.18
N HIS A 46 -7.16 13.58 1.03
CA HIS A 46 -5.89 14.13 1.49
C HIS A 46 -4.88 13.05 1.97
N TYR A 47 -5.34 12.01 2.66
CA TYR A 47 -4.48 10.90 3.11
C TYR A 47 -4.03 10.04 1.92
N PHE A 48 -4.91 9.87 0.94
CA PHE A 48 -4.69 9.09 -0.27
C PHE A 48 -3.45 9.50 -1.07
N SER A 49 -3.18 10.81 -1.19
CA SER A 49 -2.01 11.35 -1.88
C SER A 49 -0.70 11.06 -1.11
N TYR A 50 -0.74 11.14 0.22
CA TYR A 50 0.42 10.94 1.09
C TYR A 50 0.88 9.47 1.08
N TYR A 51 -0.06 8.52 1.15
CA TYR A 51 0.24 7.08 1.10
C TYR A 51 0.76 6.64 -0.27
N MET A 52 0.25 7.18 -1.38
CA MET A 52 0.80 6.89 -2.71
C MET A 52 2.25 7.39 -2.86
N LYS A 53 2.58 8.58 -2.34
CA LYS A 53 3.96 9.09 -2.33
C LYS A 53 4.91 8.23 -1.48
N LEU A 54 4.45 7.74 -0.33
CA LEU A 54 5.25 6.87 0.52
C LEU A 54 5.52 5.52 -0.17
N ILE A 55 4.50 4.93 -0.81
CA ILE A 55 4.62 3.66 -1.53
C ILE A 55 5.57 3.81 -2.73
N PHE A 56 5.51 4.90 -3.51
CA PHE A 56 6.44 5.09 -4.64
C PHE A 56 7.88 5.36 -4.22
N ASN A 57 8.12 6.11 -3.12
CA ASN A 57 9.49 6.40 -2.67
C ASN A 57 10.17 5.20 -2.00
N LEU A 58 9.42 4.27 -1.40
CA LEU A 58 10.00 3.09 -0.77
C LEU A 58 10.55 2.06 -1.78
N PHE A 59 10.06 2.07 -3.03
CA PHE A 59 10.57 1.23 -4.13
C PHE A 59 11.65 1.93 -4.98
N LYS A 60 12.17 3.10 -4.56
CA LYS A 60 13.26 3.81 -5.25
C LYS A 60 14.64 3.67 -4.58
N ILE A 61 14.80 2.73 -3.66
CA ILE A 61 16.09 2.37 -3.10
C ILE A 61 16.53 1.06 -3.78
N HIS A 62 17.25 1.23 -4.88
CA HIS A 62 17.98 0.23 -5.69
C HIS A 62 17.22 -1.00 -6.22
#